data_AF-A0A6A6KX71-F1
#
_entry.id   AF-A0A6A6KX71-F1
#
_cell.length_a   1.000
_cell.length_b   1.000
_cell.length_c   1.000
_cell.angle_alpha   90.00
_cell.angle_beta   90.00
_cell.angle_gamma   90.00
#
_symmetry.space_group_name_H-M   'P 1'
#
loop_
_entity.id
_entity.type
_entity.pdbx_description
1 polymer ?
#
loop_
_entity_poly.entity_id
_entity_poly.type
_entity_poly.pdbx_seq_one_letter_code
_entity_poly.pdbx_strand_id
1 'polypeptide(L)'
;MSLTLHNGSTFFQHSTNRYYDGRLVIDFVAEALSLPYLPPFRRLKGKSSDHGVNFAVAGSTAIYTKFFVKNNIRVGFPFQSIQNQIIWFNKFLEKQGCKGPLSSSPQCKALLEDALIWVGELGANDYAYACMVKSSVSDDTVRKLAISSAIASMQVALLQKVMKYVVVPGLPPTGCLPLALSMGTNNDKDDIGCVKSVNDQSSTHNAVCQAKLQHLMKQFPAATIAYLDYWNA
;
A
#
# COMPACT_ATOMS: atom_id res chain seq x y z
N MET A 1 2.25 -31.45 6.60
CA MET A 1 3.06 -31.12 5.42
C MET A 1 3.52 -29.68 5.58
N SER A 2 4.81 -29.46 5.88
CA SER A 2 5.35 -28.10 6.03
C SER A 2 5.49 -27.50 4.63
N LEU A 3 4.66 -26.51 4.30
CA LEU A 3 4.82 -25.72 3.07
C LEU A 3 6.08 -24.87 3.24
N THR A 4 7.21 -25.34 2.70
CA THR A 4 8.38 -24.48 2.52
C THR A 4 7.99 -23.39 1.53
N LEU A 5 7.75 -22.18 2.03
CA LEU A 5 7.48 -21.01 1.19
C LEU A 5 8.76 -20.68 0.41
N HIS A 6 8.74 -20.88 -0.91
CA HIS A 6 9.84 -20.62 -1.85
C HIS A 6 10.03 -19.12 -2.15
N ASN A 7 9.64 -18.27 -1.21
CA ASN A 7 9.68 -16.81 -1.32
C ASN A 7 11.14 -16.32 -1.37
N GLY A 8 11.56 -15.67 -2.44
CA GLY A 8 12.96 -15.27 -2.66
C GLY A 8 13.88 -16.33 -3.28
N SER A 9 13.36 -17.49 -3.72
CA SER A 9 14.14 -18.55 -4.37
C SER A 9 14.85 -18.14 -5.68
N THR A 10 14.25 -17.27 -6.51
CA THR A 10 14.80 -16.91 -7.83
C THR A 10 15.90 -15.85 -7.76
N PHE A 11 15.99 -15.07 -6.68
CA PHE A 11 16.97 -13.99 -6.55
C PHE A 11 17.77 -14.05 -5.26
N PHE A 12 17.09 -14.09 -4.11
CA PHE A 12 17.74 -14.06 -2.80
C PHE A 12 18.33 -15.42 -2.39
N GLN A 13 17.88 -16.51 -3.01
CA GLN A 13 18.28 -17.89 -2.72
C GLN A 13 18.04 -18.31 -1.26
N HIS A 14 17.17 -17.61 -0.55
CA HIS A 14 16.70 -17.95 0.80
C HIS A 14 15.30 -17.37 1.04
N SER A 15 14.60 -17.89 2.05
CA SER A 15 13.25 -17.41 2.38
C SER A 15 13.26 -15.98 2.92
N THR A 16 12.62 -15.07 2.20
CA THR A 16 12.57 -13.64 2.59
C THR A 16 11.31 -13.24 3.35
N ASN A 17 10.32 -14.14 3.50
CA ASN A 17 8.96 -13.85 3.95
C ASN A 17 8.23 -12.78 3.10
N ARG A 18 8.69 -12.52 1.87
CA ARG A 18 8.02 -11.64 0.90
C ARG A 18 7.02 -12.46 0.08
N TYR A 19 5.94 -11.87 -0.41
CA TYR A 19 4.95 -12.57 -1.25
C TYR A 19 5.40 -12.61 -2.72
N TYR A 20 6.65 -13.02 -2.94
CA TYR A 20 7.25 -13.16 -4.27
C TYR A 20 8.42 -14.13 -4.19
N ASP A 21 8.69 -14.85 -5.29
CA ASP A 21 9.81 -15.76 -5.40
C ASP A 21 11.15 -15.04 -5.69
N GLY A 22 11.12 -13.75 -6.00
CA GLY A 22 12.28 -12.90 -6.22
C GLY A 22 12.18 -11.51 -5.59
N ARG A 23 12.44 -10.47 -6.39
CA ARG A 23 12.39 -9.05 -6.01
C ARG A 23 10.98 -8.45 -6.14
N LEU A 24 10.65 -7.51 -5.27
CA LEU A 24 9.47 -6.65 -5.34
C LEU A 24 9.78 -5.42 -6.19
N VAL A 25 8.74 -4.72 -6.70
CA VAL A 25 8.91 -3.45 -7.44
C VAL A 25 9.79 -2.45 -6.68
N ILE A 26 9.62 -2.33 -5.37
CA ILE A 26 10.40 -1.42 -4.53
C ILE A 26 11.90 -1.78 -4.48
N ASP A 27 12.28 -3.04 -4.72
CA ASP A 27 13.70 -3.42 -4.76
C ASP A 27 14.36 -2.92 -6.05
N PHE A 28 13.65 -2.98 -7.19
CA PHE A 28 14.13 -2.41 -8.45
C PHE A 28 14.28 -0.89 -8.36
N VAL A 29 13.36 -0.23 -7.65
CA VAL A 29 13.46 1.22 -7.36
C VAL A 29 14.67 1.51 -6.48
N ALA A 30 14.91 0.71 -5.44
CA ALA A 30 16.10 0.87 -4.60
C ALA A 30 17.39 0.71 -5.42
N GLU A 31 17.47 -0.30 -6.29
CA GLU A 31 18.62 -0.50 -7.19
C GLU A 31 18.83 0.67 -8.15
N ALA A 32 17.77 1.16 -8.79
CA ALA A 32 17.85 2.30 -9.70
C ALA A 32 18.35 3.57 -9.00
N LEU A 33 18.06 3.70 -7.70
CA LEU A 33 18.53 4.80 -6.86
C LEU A 33 19.86 4.50 -6.15
N SER A 34 20.50 3.36 -6.43
CA SER A 34 21.72 2.90 -5.76
C SER A 34 21.60 2.82 -4.23
N LEU A 35 20.42 2.46 -3.74
CA LEU A 35 20.09 2.26 -2.33
C LEU A 35 20.11 0.77 -1.98
N PRO A 36 20.47 0.40 -0.73
CA PRO A 36 20.27 -0.96 -0.26
C PRO A 36 18.79 -1.31 -0.16
N TYR A 37 18.46 -2.59 -0.21
CA TYR A 37 17.09 -3.04 -0.05
C TYR A 37 16.52 -2.68 1.32
N LEU A 38 15.26 -2.25 1.31
CA LEU A 38 14.59 -1.78 2.50
C LEU A 38 14.33 -2.93 3.48
N PRO A 39 14.87 -2.88 4.72
CA PRO A 39 14.54 -3.86 5.73
C PRO A 39 13.07 -3.67 6.16
N PRO A 40 12.33 -4.76 6.44
CA PRO A 40 10.99 -4.62 6.99
C PRO A 40 11.06 -4.09 8.42
N PHE A 41 10.22 -3.10 8.76
CA PHE A 41 10.22 -2.40 10.05
C PHE A 41 10.20 -3.37 11.25
N ARG A 42 9.40 -4.44 11.15
CA ARG A 42 9.27 -5.45 12.21
C ARG A 42 10.57 -6.24 12.49
N ARG A 43 11.52 -6.28 11.54
CA ARG A 43 12.84 -6.92 11.75
C ARG A 43 13.88 -6.00 12.36
N LEU A 44 13.66 -4.68 12.37
CA LEU A 44 14.65 -3.74 12.90
C LEU A 44 14.89 -3.91 14.41
N LYS A 45 13.93 -4.48 15.17
CA LYS A 45 14.05 -4.71 16.62
C LYS A 45 14.58 -3.49 17.41
N GLY A 46 14.31 -2.27 16.93
CA GLY A 46 14.77 -1.02 17.54
C GLY A 46 16.10 -0.47 17.03
N LYS A 47 16.74 -1.11 16.05
CA LYS A 47 17.89 -0.54 15.33
C LYS A 47 17.46 0.60 14.41
N SER A 48 18.34 1.59 14.22
CA SER A 48 18.19 2.61 13.18
C SER A 48 18.39 2.00 11.79
N SER A 49 17.86 2.68 10.79
CA SER A 49 18.16 2.42 9.38
C SER A 49 18.38 3.75 8.69
N ASP A 50 19.52 3.89 8.04
CA ASP A 50 19.96 5.16 7.43
C ASP A 50 19.54 5.26 5.95
N HIS A 51 19.07 4.15 5.37
CA HIS A 51 18.72 4.04 3.95
C HIS A 51 17.25 3.65 3.71
N GLY A 52 16.39 3.92 4.69
CA GLY A 52 14.94 3.67 4.60
C GLY A 52 14.48 2.36 5.22
N VAL A 53 13.16 2.18 5.26
CA VAL A 53 12.47 1.09 5.96
C VAL A 53 11.18 0.74 5.22
N ASN A 54 10.86 -0.56 5.13
CA ASN A 54 9.60 -1.03 4.57
C ASN A 54 8.56 -1.30 5.68
N PHE A 55 7.46 -0.56 5.67
CA PHE A 55 6.36 -0.70 6.64
C PHE A 55 5.20 -1.55 6.12
N ALA A 56 5.23 -1.96 4.84
CA ALA A 56 4.16 -2.69 4.20
C ALA A 56 3.93 -4.05 4.86
N VAL A 57 2.66 -4.45 4.88
CA VAL A 57 2.23 -5.76 5.36
C VAL A 57 1.34 -6.37 4.29
N ALA A 58 1.66 -7.57 3.85
CA ALA A 58 0.81 -8.30 2.92
C ALA A 58 -0.60 -8.46 3.51
N GLY A 59 -1.61 -8.24 2.68
CA GLY A 59 -3.01 -8.26 3.12
C GLY A 59 -3.45 -7.00 3.87
N SER A 60 -2.64 -5.93 3.90
CA SER A 60 -3.05 -4.67 4.55
C SER A 60 -4.21 -4.01 3.82
N THR A 61 -5.10 -3.40 4.59
CA THR A 61 -6.28 -2.67 4.12
C THR A 61 -6.06 -1.16 4.15
N ALA A 62 -6.70 -0.43 3.24
CA ALA A 62 -6.78 1.03 3.32
C ALA A 62 -7.82 1.47 4.37
N ILE A 63 -8.93 0.73 4.47
CA ILE A 63 -10.00 0.93 5.44
C ILE A 63 -9.57 0.44 6.82
N TYR A 64 -10.01 1.14 7.86
CA TYR A 64 -9.78 0.76 9.25
C TYR A 64 -10.35 -0.63 9.57
N THR A 65 -9.58 -1.43 10.31
CA THR A 65 -9.95 -2.77 10.82
C THR A 65 -11.34 -2.81 11.46
N LYS A 66 -11.75 -1.75 12.18
CA LYS A 66 -13.09 -1.66 12.82
C LYS A 66 -14.25 -1.79 11.85
N PHE A 67 -14.08 -1.36 10.59
CA PHE A 67 -15.11 -1.48 9.56
C PHE A 67 -15.38 -2.95 9.23
N PHE A 68 -14.33 -3.73 8.99
CA PHE A 68 -14.45 -5.15 8.65
C PHE A 68 -15.06 -5.93 9.81
N VAL A 69 -14.64 -5.65 11.05
CA VAL A 69 -15.23 -6.28 12.25
C VAL A 69 -16.73 -5.97 12.37
N LYS A 70 -17.13 -4.70 12.20
CA LYS A 70 -18.53 -4.27 12.30
C LYS A 70 -19.43 -4.92 11.22
N ASN A 71 -18.89 -5.14 10.03
CA ASN A 71 -19.63 -5.71 8.90
C ASN A 71 -19.44 -7.23 8.76
N ASN A 72 -18.91 -7.91 9.78
CA ASN A 72 -18.65 -9.35 9.79
C ASN A 72 -17.78 -9.85 8.62
N ILE A 73 -16.85 -9.02 8.14
CA ILE A 73 -15.86 -9.39 7.14
C ILE A 73 -14.61 -9.89 7.87
N ARG A 74 -14.38 -11.20 7.87
CA ARG A 74 -13.27 -11.86 8.58
C ARG A 74 -12.60 -12.88 7.69
N VAL A 75 -11.27 -12.85 7.61
CA VAL A 75 -10.47 -13.72 6.72
C VAL A 75 -9.44 -14.57 7.47
N GLY A 76 -9.69 -14.89 8.74
CA GLY A 76 -8.86 -15.82 9.52
C GLY A 76 -7.57 -15.23 10.09
N PHE A 77 -7.27 -13.95 9.85
CA PHE A 77 -6.13 -13.23 10.43
C PHE A 77 -6.49 -11.76 10.74
N PRO A 78 -5.81 -11.11 11.70
CA PRO A 78 -6.09 -9.72 12.06
C PRO A 78 -5.60 -8.76 10.97
N PHE A 79 -6.48 -7.85 10.55
CA PHE A 79 -6.14 -6.80 9.59
C PHE A 79 -5.11 -5.82 10.17
N GLN A 80 -4.02 -5.61 9.43
CA GLN A 80 -3.03 -4.55 9.69
C GLN A 80 -3.22 -3.48 8.63
N SER A 81 -3.99 -2.45 8.92
CA SER A 81 -4.32 -1.43 7.93
C SER A 81 -3.15 -0.48 7.70
N ILE A 82 -3.24 0.37 6.67
CA ILE A 82 -2.29 1.46 6.43
C ILE A 82 -2.12 2.36 7.66
N GLN A 83 -3.15 2.51 8.50
CA GLN A 83 -3.04 3.29 9.73
C GLN A 83 -2.10 2.63 10.76
N ASN A 84 -2.05 1.30 10.83
CA ASN A 84 -1.03 0.62 11.63
C ASN A 84 0.38 0.90 11.10
N GLN A 85 0.54 0.94 9.77
CA GLN A 85 1.82 1.23 9.12
C GLN A 85 2.27 2.67 9.40
N ILE A 86 1.34 3.65 9.37
CA ILE A 86 1.61 5.04 9.73
C ILE A 86 2.00 5.18 11.21
N ILE A 87 1.33 4.46 12.12
CA ILE A 87 1.74 4.44 13.53
C ILE A 87 3.16 3.92 13.68
N TRP A 88 3.54 2.88 12.93
CA TRP A 88 4.91 2.36 12.94
C TRP A 88 5.91 3.32 12.33
N PHE A 89 5.55 4.01 11.25
CA PHE A 89 6.35 5.06 10.66
C PHE A 89 6.62 6.19 11.66
N ASN A 90 5.60 6.68 12.35
CA ASN A 90 5.76 7.71 13.38
C ASN A 90 6.66 7.24 14.53
N LYS A 91 6.49 6.00 15.00
CA LYS A 91 7.37 5.39 16.01
C LYS A 91 8.82 5.24 15.53
N PHE A 92 9.01 4.98 14.24
CA PHE A 92 10.34 4.94 13.64
C PHE A 92 10.97 6.34 13.68
N LEU A 93 10.24 7.37 13.25
CA LEU A 93 10.72 8.76 13.32
C LEU A 93 11.10 9.15 14.75
N GLU A 94 10.24 8.91 15.73
CA GLU A 94 10.52 9.19 17.15
C GLU A 94 11.84 8.58 17.61
N LYS A 95 12.12 7.33 17.20
CA LYS A 95 13.38 6.65 17.51
C LYS A 95 14.59 7.23 16.80
N GLN A 96 14.40 7.85 15.64
CA GLN A 96 15.44 8.59 14.93
C GLN A 96 15.69 9.99 15.52
N GLY A 97 15.11 10.28 16.69
CA GLY A 97 15.31 11.56 17.38
C GLY A 97 14.35 12.65 16.97
N CYS A 98 13.31 12.32 16.19
CA CYS A 98 12.21 13.23 15.91
C CYS A 98 11.38 13.50 17.16
N LYS A 99 11.73 14.57 17.88
CA LYS A 99 11.00 15.04 19.07
C LYS A 99 10.20 16.30 18.74
N GLY A 100 8.96 16.36 19.22
CA GLY A 100 8.07 17.50 19.01
C GLY A 100 7.42 17.51 17.61
N PRO A 101 6.89 18.67 17.16
CA PRO A 101 6.30 18.78 15.84
C PRO A 101 7.34 18.44 14.75
N LEU A 102 7.00 17.48 13.89
CA LEU A 102 7.90 16.96 12.85
C LEU A 102 8.40 18.07 11.90
N SER A 103 7.57 19.09 11.68
CA SER A 103 7.88 20.27 10.88
C SER A 103 8.94 21.19 11.50
N SER A 104 9.22 21.09 12.80
CA SER A 104 10.16 21.94 13.53
C SER A 104 11.41 21.23 14.03
N SER A 105 11.53 19.92 13.84
CA SER A 105 12.72 19.16 14.24
C SER A 105 13.75 19.16 13.10
N PRO A 106 14.95 19.76 13.29
CA PRO A 106 16.02 19.73 12.29
C PRO A 106 16.45 18.30 11.92
N GLN A 107 16.45 17.39 12.90
CA GLN A 107 16.78 15.98 12.69
C GLN A 107 15.75 15.30 11.77
N CYS A 108 14.45 15.52 11.99
CA CYS A 108 13.42 14.99 11.09
C CYS A 108 13.50 15.60 9.70
N LYS A 109 13.75 16.91 9.64
CA LYS A 109 13.87 17.59 8.36
C LYS A 109 14.99 16.96 7.55
N ALA A 110 16.19 16.81 8.12
CA ALA A 110 17.30 16.17 7.45
C ALA A 110 17.00 14.71 7.03
N LEU A 111 16.28 13.96 7.87
CA LEU A 111 15.90 12.57 7.57
C LEU A 111 14.88 12.45 6.42
N LEU A 112 13.97 13.42 6.28
CA LEU A 112 12.81 13.34 5.38
C LEU A 112 12.92 14.25 4.15
N GLU A 113 13.88 15.16 4.12
CA GLU A 113 14.01 16.19 3.06
C GLU A 113 14.16 15.58 1.67
N ASP A 114 14.88 14.47 1.55
CA ASP A 114 15.08 13.73 0.30
C ASP A 114 14.50 12.30 0.33
N ALA A 115 13.66 12.00 1.33
CA ALA A 115 13.03 10.70 1.43
C ALA A 115 11.93 10.52 0.37
N LEU A 116 12.00 9.41 -0.37
CA LEU A 116 10.92 8.93 -1.24
C LEU A 116 9.94 8.07 -0.43
N ILE A 117 8.68 8.47 -0.39
CA ILE A 117 7.64 7.76 0.34
C ILE A 117 6.72 7.04 -0.63
N TRP A 118 6.71 5.71 -0.56
CA TRP A 118 5.89 4.85 -1.39
C TRP A 118 4.64 4.39 -0.62
N VAL A 119 3.45 4.77 -1.08
CA VAL A 119 2.19 4.53 -0.37
C VAL A 119 1.21 3.73 -1.24
N GLY A 120 1.17 2.42 -1.05
CA GLY A 120 0.22 1.54 -1.74
C GLY A 120 0.81 0.18 -2.11
N GLU A 121 0.05 -0.68 -2.80
CA GLU A 121 -1.27 -0.44 -3.42
C GLU A 121 -2.42 -0.35 -2.39
N LEU A 122 -3.33 0.61 -2.59
CA LEU A 122 -4.40 0.93 -1.63
C LEU A 122 -5.74 0.38 -2.13
N GLY A 123 -6.41 -0.46 -1.35
CA GLY A 123 -7.79 -0.87 -1.62
C GLY A 123 -7.96 -2.28 -2.19
N ALA A 124 -6.97 -2.86 -2.87
CA ALA A 124 -7.10 -4.20 -3.48
C ALA A 124 -7.56 -5.26 -2.47
N ASN A 125 -6.92 -5.31 -1.30
CA ASN A 125 -7.29 -6.24 -0.24
C ASN A 125 -8.66 -5.93 0.37
N ASP A 126 -9.05 -4.65 0.45
CA ASP A 126 -10.35 -4.22 0.96
C ASP A 126 -11.49 -4.82 0.13
N TYR A 127 -11.36 -4.82 -1.19
CA TYR A 127 -12.31 -5.47 -2.11
C TYR A 127 -12.23 -7.00 -2.01
N ALA A 128 -11.01 -7.56 -2.05
CA ALA A 128 -10.82 -9.00 -1.99
C ALA A 128 -11.47 -9.61 -0.75
N TYR A 129 -11.33 -8.98 0.42
CA TYR A 129 -11.93 -9.48 1.65
C TYR A 129 -13.45 -9.39 1.65
N ALA A 130 -14.03 -8.31 1.12
CA ALA A 130 -15.48 -8.19 0.97
C ALA A 130 -16.03 -9.27 0.00
N CYS A 131 -15.30 -9.53 -1.09
CA CYS A 131 -15.63 -10.54 -2.09
C CYS A 131 -15.56 -11.97 -1.50
N MET A 132 -14.46 -12.32 -0.81
CA MET A 132 -14.22 -13.66 -0.25
C MET A 132 -15.33 -14.12 0.71
N VAL A 133 -15.93 -13.20 1.47
CA VAL A 133 -17.00 -13.52 2.43
C VAL A 133 -18.40 -13.27 1.86
N LYS A 134 -18.52 -12.90 0.57
CA LYS A 134 -19.77 -12.49 -0.08
C LYS A 134 -20.52 -11.43 0.75
N SER A 135 -19.79 -10.40 1.17
CA SER A 135 -20.33 -9.32 1.99
C SER A 135 -21.49 -8.60 1.28
N SER A 136 -22.46 -8.11 2.06
CA SER A 136 -23.50 -7.20 1.55
C SER A 136 -23.02 -5.76 1.37
N VAL A 137 -21.79 -5.46 1.79
CA VAL A 137 -21.16 -4.15 1.57
C VAL A 137 -20.93 -3.97 0.07
N SER A 138 -21.46 -2.89 -0.50
CA SER A 138 -21.24 -2.54 -1.90
C SER A 138 -19.80 -2.12 -2.18
N ASP A 139 -19.33 -2.43 -3.40
CA ASP A 139 -18.03 -1.99 -3.91
C ASP A 139 -17.87 -0.47 -3.88
N ASP A 140 -18.95 0.28 -4.09
CA ASP A 140 -18.96 1.73 -3.97
C ASP A 140 -18.62 2.20 -2.54
N THR A 141 -19.15 1.51 -1.53
CA THR A 141 -18.83 1.79 -0.12
C THR A 141 -17.37 1.47 0.18
N VAL A 142 -16.87 0.32 -0.27
CA VAL A 142 -15.46 -0.06 -0.12
C VAL A 142 -14.56 0.98 -0.79
N ARG A 143 -14.85 1.35 -2.04
CA ARG A 143 -14.11 2.36 -2.82
C ARG A 143 -14.02 3.70 -2.10
N LYS A 144 -15.18 4.24 -1.69
CA LYS A 144 -15.26 5.53 -1.01
C LYS A 144 -14.43 5.51 0.27
N LEU A 145 -14.59 4.48 1.09
CA LEU A 145 -13.87 4.38 2.36
C LEU A 145 -12.37 4.17 2.15
N ALA A 146 -11.95 3.31 1.23
CA ALA A 146 -10.54 3.04 0.95
C ALA A 146 -9.83 4.32 0.48
N ILE A 147 -10.38 5.00 -0.54
CA ILE A 147 -9.81 6.23 -1.09
C ILE A 147 -9.83 7.35 -0.05
N SER A 148 -10.95 7.58 0.65
CA SER A 148 -11.02 8.64 1.67
C SER A 148 -10.03 8.41 2.80
N SER A 149 -9.87 7.16 3.25
CA SER A 149 -8.94 6.81 4.32
C SER A 149 -7.48 6.99 3.91
N ALA A 150 -7.14 6.59 2.68
CA ALA A 150 -5.83 6.80 2.09
C ALA A 150 -5.49 8.29 1.93
N ILE A 151 -6.39 9.06 1.31
CA ILE A 151 -6.19 10.50 1.06
C ILE A 151 -6.10 11.28 2.37
N ALA A 152 -6.96 10.98 3.36
CA ALA A 152 -6.89 11.62 4.67
C ALA A 152 -5.55 11.34 5.37
N SER A 153 -5.06 10.10 5.27
CA SER A 153 -3.77 9.72 5.84
C SER A 153 -2.60 10.46 5.20
N MET A 154 -2.57 10.55 3.86
CA MET A 154 -1.56 11.32 3.14
C MET A 154 -1.66 12.81 3.42
N GLN A 155 -2.87 13.37 3.50
CA GLN A 155 -3.08 14.78 3.81
C GLN A 155 -2.53 15.16 5.19
N VAL A 156 -2.76 14.32 6.22
CA VAL A 156 -2.17 14.53 7.55
C VAL A 156 -0.64 14.53 7.48
N ALA A 157 -0.05 13.60 6.75
CA ALA A 157 1.39 13.51 6.59
C ALA A 157 1.99 14.71 5.84
N LEU A 158 1.31 15.17 4.78
CA LEU A 158 1.69 16.38 4.04
C LEU A 158 1.60 17.64 4.89
N LEU A 159 0.54 17.79 5.70
CA LEU A 159 0.39 18.91 6.64
C LEU A 159 1.50 18.96 7.69
N GLN A 160 1.95 17.79 8.14
CA GLN A 160 3.09 17.67 9.06
C GLN A 160 4.44 17.87 8.37
N LYS A 161 4.47 18.07 7.05
CA LYS A 161 5.66 18.18 6.20
C LYS A 161 6.59 16.97 6.31
N VAL A 162 6.02 15.79 6.53
CA VAL A 162 6.78 14.54 6.66
C VAL A 162 6.93 13.77 5.34
N MET A 163 6.31 14.28 4.27
CA MET A 163 6.40 13.70 2.94
C MET A 163 6.60 14.83 1.92
N LYS A 164 7.70 14.78 1.17
CA LYS A 164 7.97 15.71 0.07
C LYS A 164 7.87 15.02 -1.29
N TYR A 165 8.44 13.83 -1.42
CA TYR A 165 8.33 12.99 -2.61
C TYR A 165 7.45 11.80 -2.30
N VAL A 166 6.27 11.72 -2.92
CA VAL A 166 5.28 10.67 -2.68
C VAL A 166 4.96 9.94 -3.97
N VAL A 167 4.96 8.62 -3.90
CA VAL A 167 4.56 7.75 -5.01
C VAL A 167 3.36 6.94 -4.58
N VAL A 168 2.31 6.97 -5.40
CA VAL A 168 1.05 6.26 -5.14
C VAL A 168 0.75 5.34 -6.33
N PRO A 169 1.00 4.03 -6.22
CA PRO A 169 0.59 3.09 -7.26
C PRO A 169 -0.93 2.92 -7.30
N GLY A 170 -1.47 2.94 -8.51
CA GLY A 170 -2.83 2.51 -8.81
C GLY A 170 -2.99 1.00 -8.69
N LEU A 171 -4.23 0.55 -8.74
CA LEU A 171 -4.54 -0.87 -8.80
C LEU A 171 -4.22 -1.41 -10.20
N PRO A 172 -3.58 -2.59 -10.32
CA PRO A 172 -3.44 -3.27 -11.60
C PRO A 172 -4.80 -3.84 -12.04
N PRO A 173 -4.86 -4.53 -13.20
CA PRO A 173 -6.01 -5.34 -13.61
C PRO A 173 -6.26 -6.52 -12.64
N THR A 174 -6.88 -6.23 -11.49
CA THR A 174 -7.03 -7.21 -10.40
C THR A 174 -7.96 -8.37 -10.76
N GLY A 175 -8.80 -8.22 -11.78
CA GLY A 175 -9.63 -9.29 -12.35
C GLY A 175 -8.81 -10.40 -13.01
N CYS A 176 -7.54 -10.14 -13.32
CA CYS A 176 -6.60 -11.13 -13.85
C CYS A 176 -5.88 -11.92 -12.75
N LEU A 177 -6.05 -11.55 -11.47
CA LEU A 177 -5.40 -12.26 -10.37
C LEU A 177 -6.02 -13.65 -10.18
N PRO A 178 -5.23 -14.67 -9.78
CA PRO A 178 -5.74 -16.04 -9.59
C PRO A 178 -6.97 -16.13 -8.68
N LEU A 179 -7.02 -15.33 -7.61
CA LEU A 179 -8.18 -15.28 -6.71
C LEU A 179 -9.44 -14.82 -7.45
N ALA A 180 -9.36 -13.72 -8.21
CA ALA A 180 -10.49 -13.23 -9.01
C ALA A 180 -10.92 -14.28 -10.03
N LEU A 181 -9.97 -14.84 -10.79
CA LEU A 181 -10.25 -15.88 -11.79
C LEU A 181 -10.94 -17.12 -11.19
N SER A 182 -10.56 -17.53 -9.98
CA SER A 182 -11.16 -18.68 -9.28
C SER A 182 -12.59 -18.44 -8.79
N MET A 183 -12.96 -17.18 -8.56
CA MET A 183 -14.28 -16.77 -8.04
C MET A 183 -15.22 -16.24 -9.12
N GLY A 184 -14.68 -15.81 -10.26
CA GLY A 184 -15.43 -15.29 -11.38
C GLY A 184 -16.20 -16.36 -12.13
N THR A 185 -17.20 -15.93 -12.90
CA THR A 185 -18.00 -16.80 -13.75
C THR A 185 -17.59 -16.64 -15.22
N ASN A 186 -17.93 -17.62 -16.07
CA ASN A 186 -17.62 -17.55 -17.50
C ASN A 186 -18.35 -16.40 -18.23
N ASN A 187 -19.49 -15.93 -17.70
CA ASN A 187 -20.25 -14.83 -18.29
C ASN A 187 -19.72 -13.45 -17.87
N ASP A 188 -18.76 -13.40 -16.95
CA ASP A 188 -18.18 -12.16 -16.43
C ASP A 188 -16.71 -12.08 -16.82
N LYS A 189 -16.45 -12.13 -18.13
CA LYS A 189 -15.13 -12.13 -18.73
C LYS A 189 -14.95 -10.93 -19.65
N ASP A 190 -13.78 -10.31 -19.59
CA ASP A 190 -13.36 -9.30 -20.56
C ASP A 190 -12.66 -9.95 -21.77
N ASP A 191 -12.21 -9.12 -22.72
CA ASP A 191 -11.64 -9.57 -24.00
C ASP A 191 -10.35 -10.38 -23.85
N ILE A 192 -9.68 -10.32 -22.69
CA ILE A 192 -8.45 -11.07 -22.39
C ILE A 192 -8.69 -12.22 -21.38
N GLY A 193 -9.94 -12.51 -21.04
CA GLY A 193 -10.33 -13.63 -20.18
C GLY A 193 -10.22 -13.38 -18.67
N CYS A 194 -9.98 -12.13 -18.27
CA CYS A 194 -9.99 -11.72 -16.87
C CYS A 194 -11.42 -11.44 -16.39
N VAL A 195 -11.63 -11.39 -15.07
CA VAL A 195 -12.97 -11.12 -14.52
C VAL A 195 -13.35 -9.66 -14.76
N LYS A 196 -14.32 -9.43 -15.65
CA LYS A 196 -14.65 -8.09 -16.15
C LYS A 196 -15.11 -7.15 -15.04
N SER A 197 -16.05 -7.60 -14.20
CA SER A 197 -16.59 -6.78 -13.10
C SER A 197 -15.51 -6.30 -12.12
N VAL A 198 -14.52 -7.15 -11.83
CA VAL A 198 -13.39 -6.83 -10.94
C VAL A 198 -12.42 -5.85 -11.62
N ASN A 199 -12.20 -6.00 -12.92
CA ASN A 199 -11.41 -5.05 -13.71
C ASN A 199 -12.10 -3.67 -13.81
N ASP A 200 -13.42 -3.63 -14.03
CA ASP A 200 -14.20 -2.38 -13.99
C ASP A 200 -14.12 -1.70 -12.61
N GLN A 201 -14.13 -2.49 -11.53
CA GLN A 201 -13.94 -2.01 -10.16
C GLN A 201 -12.55 -1.36 -9.96
N SER A 202 -11.47 -2.04 -10.38
CA SER A 202 -10.09 -1.50 -10.36
C SER A 202 -9.99 -0.18 -11.14
N SER A 203 -10.51 -0.15 -12.38
CA SER A 203 -10.48 1.03 -13.24
C SER A 203 -11.24 2.21 -12.63
N THR A 204 -12.44 1.97 -12.10
CA THR A 204 -13.24 2.99 -11.40
C THR A 204 -12.54 3.50 -10.13
N HIS A 205 -11.90 2.61 -9.37
CA HIS A 205 -11.11 3.00 -8.21
C HIS A 205 -9.96 3.93 -8.61
N ASN A 206 -9.21 3.56 -9.65
CA ASN A 206 -8.08 4.33 -10.15
C ASN A 206 -8.49 5.72 -10.61
N ALA A 207 -9.54 5.84 -11.43
CA ALA A 207 -10.04 7.13 -11.91
C ALA A 207 -10.39 8.09 -10.76
N VAL A 208 -11.06 7.59 -9.72
CA VAL A 208 -11.44 8.41 -8.56
C VAL A 208 -10.23 8.73 -7.68
N CYS A 209 -9.31 7.78 -7.50
CA CYS A 209 -8.09 7.99 -6.74
C CYS A 209 -7.23 9.08 -7.40
N GLN A 210 -7.01 9.01 -8.72
CA GLN A 210 -6.28 10.01 -9.50
C GLN A 210 -6.92 11.39 -9.37
N ALA A 211 -8.24 11.52 -9.50
CA ALA A 211 -8.93 12.79 -9.32
C ALA A 211 -8.71 13.40 -7.91
N LYS A 212 -8.71 12.56 -6.87
CA LYS A 212 -8.41 13.01 -5.49
C LYS A 212 -6.94 13.38 -5.29
N LEU A 213 -6.02 12.64 -5.91
CA LEU A 213 -4.60 12.96 -5.88
C LEU A 213 -4.30 14.29 -6.61
N GLN A 214 -4.94 14.57 -7.74
CA GLN A 214 -4.82 15.86 -8.43
C GLN A 214 -5.26 17.03 -7.54
N HIS A 215 -6.32 16.84 -6.76
CA HIS A 215 -6.73 17.85 -5.77
C HIS A 215 -5.68 18.02 -4.67
N LEU A 216 -5.12 16.91 -4.18
CA LEU A 216 -4.08 16.93 -3.16
C LEU A 216 -2.80 17.64 -3.66
N MET A 217 -2.38 17.39 -4.90
CA MET A 217 -1.24 18.07 -5.54
C MET A 217 -1.44 19.59 -5.58
N LYS A 218 -2.66 20.06 -5.89
CA LYS A 218 -2.99 21.50 -5.89
C LYS A 218 -2.94 22.11 -4.49
N GLN A 219 -3.34 21.35 -3.46
CA GLN A 219 -3.32 21.81 -2.07
C GLN A 219 -1.91 21.86 -1.48
N PHE A 220 -0.99 21.00 -1.95
CA PHE A 220 0.36 20.87 -1.44
C PHE A 220 1.40 21.05 -2.54
N PRO A 221 1.53 22.25 -3.15
CA PRO A 221 2.42 22.48 -4.29
C PRO A 221 3.91 22.32 -3.98
N ALA A 222 4.29 22.32 -2.69
CA ALA A 222 5.65 22.07 -2.25
C ALA A 222 6.02 20.59 -2.22
N ALA A 223 5.04 19.68 -2.34
CA ALA A 223 5.26 18.24 -2.43
C ALA A 223 5.13 17.77 -3.89
N THR A 224 6.00 16.84 -4.29
CA THR A 224 5.89 16.12 -5.55
C THR A 224 5.16 14.81 -5.28
N ILE A 225 3.93 14.69 -5.77
CA ILE A 225 3.13 13.47 -5.68
C ILE A 225 3.06 12.89 -7.09
N ALA A 226 3.50 11.65 -7.27
CA ALA A 226 3.44 10.91 -8.52
C ALA A 226 2.46 9.75 -8.39
N TYR A 227 1.56 9.62 -9.37
CA TYR A 227 0.71 8.45 -9.52
C TYR A 227 1.40 7.45 -10.46
N LEU A 228 1.48 6.17 -10.05
CA LEU A 228 1.95 5.11 -10.95
C LEU A 228 0.77 4.36 -11.54
N ASP A 229 0.68 4.42 -12.86
CA ASP A 229 -0.39 3.79 -13.61
C ASP A 229 -0.06 2.32 -13.92
N TYR A 230 -0.26 1.46 -12.93
CA TYR A 230 -0.09 0.02 -13.10
C TYR A 230 -1.12 -0.62 -14.04
N TRP A 231 -2.19 0.10 -14.37
CA TRP A 231 -3.21 -0.42 -15.26
C TRP A 231 -2.72 -0.44 -16.71
N ASN A 232 -1.95 0.57 -17.12
CA ASN A 232 -1.45 0.72 -18.49
C ASN A 232 0.06 0.42 -18.64
N ALA A 233 0.66 -0.25 -17.65
CA ALA A 233 2.08 -0.59 -17.61
C ALA A 233 2.45 -1.77 -18.53
#